data_AF-A0ABD5VD94-F1
#
_entry.id   AF-A0ABD5VD94-F1
#
_cell.length_a   1.000
_cell.length_b   1.000
_cell.length_c   1.000
_cell.angle_alpha   90.00
_cell.angle_beta   90.00
_cell.angle_gamma   90.00
#
_symmetry.space_group_name_H-M   'P 1'
#
loop_
_entity.id
_entity.type
_entity.pdbx_description
1 polymer ?
#
loop_
_entity_poly.entity_id
_entity_poly.type
_entity_poly.pdbx_seq_one_letter_code
_entity_poly.pdbx_strand_id
1 'polypeptide(L)'
;MQLRALITDEDAISSTIGVVLMVAVTVILAAAVGTFALGLAEESTKETPSASIETERGVTTVAGTTHQTMDITIIGGDALKPKFVTVKLDGSVVWNSDEQAGATTGIAIYNSKTWPTSSKIESGDTLGLREDGTTFTSDKTFQVVWNNGQKSQVLGSAAAN
;
A
#
# COMPACT_ATOMS: atom_id res chain seq x y z
N MET A 1 10.14 63.35 55.89
CA MET A 1 9.37 62.64 54.84
C MET A 1 10.36 61.98 53.88
N GLN A 2 10.58 60.68 54.02
CA GLN A 2 11.35 59.84 53.10
C GLN A 2 10.35 58.91 52.40
N LEU A 3 9.66 59.42 51.38
CA LEU A 3 8.59 58.71 50.64
C LEU A 3 8.99 58.41 49.18
N ARG A 4 10.29 58.49 48.85
CA ARG A 4 10.80 58.38 47.47
C ARG A 4 11.56 57.07 47.19
N ALA A 5 11.38 56.06 48.02
CA ALA A 5 12.03 54.74 47.87
C ALA A 5 11.04 53.61 47.56
N LEU A 6 9.74 53.90 47.40
CA LEU A 6 8.69 52.90 47.13
C LEU A 6 8.16 52.93 45.69
N ILE A 7 8.80 53.68 44.78
CA ILE A 7 8.43 53.75 43.34
C ILE A 7 9.62 53.26 42.47
N THR A 8 10.58 52.54 43.05
CA THR A 8 11.75 52.02 42.32
C THR A 8 11.93 50.53 42.55
N ASP A 9 10.81 49.79 42.55
CA ASP A 9 10.81 48.32 42.65
C ASP A 9 9.89 47.66 41.61
N GLU A 10 9.53 48.38 40.53
CA GLU A 10 8.83 47.79 39.38
C GLU A 10 9.78 47.35 38.24
N ASP A 11 11.07 47.70 38.28
CA ASP A 11 12.03 47.33 37.24
C ASP A 11 12.68 45.95 37.43
N ALA A 12 12.38 45.23 38.53
CA ALA A 12 12.98 43.93 38.83
C ALA A 12 12.15 42.73 38.36
N ILE A 13 10.94 42.95 37.81
CA ILE A 13 10.08 41.88 37.32
C ILE A 13 10.02 41.89 35.79
N SER A 14 11.14 41.64 35.13
CA SER A 14 11.10 41.21 33.72
C SER A 14 12.19 40.23 33.32
N SER A 15 13.31 40.15 34.06
CA SER A 15 14.38 39.18 33.75
C SER A 15 13.86 37.73 33.79
N THR A 16 13.12 37.38 34.85
CA THR A 16 12.60 36.01 35.02
C THR A 16 11.36 35.75 34.16
N ILE A 17 10.46 36.73 34.02
CA ILE A 17 9.25 36.58 33.22
C ILE A 17 9.58 36.52 31.72
N GLY A 18 10.54 37.31 31.24
CA GLY A 18 11.03 37.26 29.86
C GLY A 18 11.65 35.90 29.52
N VAL A 19 12.42 35.32 30.44
CA VAL A 19 13.00 33.97 30.26
C VAL A 19 11.91 32.91 30.21
N VAL A 20 10.95 32.94 31.14
CA VAL A 20 9.84 31.97 31.16
C VAL A 20 9.02 32.07 29.86
N LEU A 21 8.74 33.27 29.38
CA LEU A 21 7.94 33.50 28.18
C LEU A 21 8.68 33.06 26.90
N MET A 22 9.98 33.34 26.81
CA MET A 22 10.83 32.89 25.70
C MET A 22 10.95 31.36 25.64
N VAL A 23 11.14 30.73 26.81
CA VAL A 23 11.22 29.26 26.90
C VAL A 23 9.86 28.65 26.57
N ALA A 24 8.75 29.22 27.06
CA ALA A 24 7.42 28.70 26.77
C ALA A 24 7.10 28.68 25.27
N VAL A 25 7.36 29.78 24.55
CA VAL A 25 7.09 29.86 23.11
C VAL A 25 7.99 28.91 22.32
N THR A 26 9.28 28.83 22.65
CA THR A 26 10.20 27.93 21.96
C THR A 26 9.86 26.45 22.21
N VAL A 27 9.42 26.08 23.42
CA VAL A 27 8.95 24.72 23.74
C VAL A 27 7.68 24.39 22.96
N ILE A 28 6.71 25.31 22.86
CA ILE A 28 5.49 25.09 22.08
C ILE A 28 5.82 24.93 20.59
N LEU A 29 6.66 25.81 20.03
CA LEU A 29 7.06 25.73 18.63
C LEU A 29 7.86 24.45 18.34
N ALA A 30 8.79 24.08 19.23
CA ALA A 30 9.56 22.85 19.09
C ALA A 30 8.67 21.61 19.20
N ALA A 31 7.69 21.59 20.10
CA ALA A 31 6.72 20.51 20.22
C ALA A 31 5.82 20.42 18.97
N ALA A 32 5.31 21.55 18.49
CA ALA A 32 4.48 21.59 17.28
C ALA A 32 5.26 21.09 16.05
N VAL A 33 6.44 21.66 15.77
CA VAL A 33 7.28 21.22 14.66
C VAL A 33 7.74 19.77 14.84
N GLY A 34 8.05 19.35 16.07
CA GLY A 34 8.41 17.97 16.40
C GLY A 34 7.27 16.98 16.10
N THR A 35 6.03 17.31 16.44
CA THR A 35 4.86 16.46 16.13
C THR A 35 4.57 16.42 14.63
N PHE A 36 4.70 17.54 13.91
CA PHE A 36 4.58 17.56 12.45
C PHE A 36 5.69 16.76 11.77
N ALA A 37 6.95 16.93 12.19
CA ALA A 37 8.08 16.19 11.64
C ALA A 37 7.97 14.69 11.94
N LEU A 38 7.52 14.32 13.15
CA LEU A 38 7.32 12.92 13.52
C LEU A 38 6.15 12.28 12.74
N GLY A 39 5.05 13.00 12.55
CA GLY A 39 3.93 12.50 11.72
C GLY A 39 4.34 12.24 10.26
N LEU A 40 5.17 13.12 9.68
CA LEU A 40 5.74 12.92 8.34
C LEU A 40 6.78 11.78 8.31
N ALA A 41 7.52 11.56 9.40
CA ALA A 41 8.43 10.42 9.52
C ALA A 41 7.65 9.09 9.56
N GLU A 42 6.57 9.00 10.32
CA GLU A 42 5.72 7.80 10.40
C GLU A 42 5.06 7.45 9.05
N GLU A 43 4.68 8.46 8.25
CA GLU A 43 4.14 8.25 6.89
C GLU A 43 5.22 7.70 5.93
N SER A 44 6.48 8.07 6.17
CA SER A 44 7.62 7.58 5.41
C SER A 44 7.99 6.12 5.78
N THR A 45 7.82 5.71 7.04
CA THR A 45 8.22 4.41 7.59
C THR A 45 7.26 3.25 7.33
N LYS A 46 6.04 3.47 6.80
CA LYS A 46 5.26 2.33 6.27
C LYS A 46 5.97 1.74 5.07
N GLU A 47 6.75 0.70 5.30
CA GLU A 47 7.46 -0.03 4.26
C GLU A 47 6.46 -0.74 3.36
N THR A 48 6.69 -0.62 2.06
CA THR A 48 5.98 -1.41 1.07
C THR A 48 6.54 -2.83 1.11
N PRO A 49 5.71 -3.88 1.17
CA PRO A 49 6.21 -5.25 1.24
C PRO A 49 7.04 -5.58 -0.01
N SER A 50 8.12 -6.33 0.19
CA SER A 50 8.93 -6.87 -0.89
C SER A 50 8.45 -8.27 -1.23
N ALA A 51 7.73 -8.46 -2.34
CA ALA A 51 7.29 -9.78 -2.79
C ALA A 51 7.84 -10.06 -4.19
N SER A 52 8.38 -11.26 -4.39
CA SER A 52 8.82 -11.75 -5.69
C SER A 52 7.73 -12.59 -6.32
N ILE A 53 7.33 -12.23 -7.54
CA ILE A 53 6.23 -12.86 -8.25
C ILE A 53 6.78 -13.49 -9.52
N GLU A 54 6.41 -14.74 -9.74
CA GLU A 54 6.63 -15.45 -10.99
C GLU A 54 5.31 -15.58 -11.74
N THR A 55 5.36 -15.39 -13.05
CA THR A 55 4.21 -15.53 -13.94
C THR A 55 4.48 -16.58 -14.98
N GLU A 56 3.69 -17.64 -14.99
CA GLU A 56 3.78 -18.73 -15.95
C GLU A 56 2.56 -18.75 -16.85
N ARG A 57 2.80 -19.01 -18.14
CA ARG A 57 1.75 -19.11 -19.13
C ARG A 57 1.48 -20.56 -19.47
N GLY A 58 0.21 -20.84 -19.76
CA GLY A 58 -0.19 -22.17 -20.18
C GLY A 58 -1.42 -22.15 -21.05
N VAL A 59 -1.93 -23.35 -21.28
CA VAL A 59 -3.19 -23.60 -21.98
C VAL A 59 -3.98 -24.64 -21.19
N THR A 60 -5.30 -24.51 -21.19
CA THR A 60 -6.19 -25.50 -20.59
C THR A 60 -7.36 -25.76 -21.50
N THR A 61 -7.87 -26.99 -21.50
CA THR A 61 -9.06 -27.36 -22.27
C THR A 61 -10.21 -27.62 -21.32
N VAL A 62 -11.30 -26.87 -21.50
CA VAL A 62 -12.52 -27.02 -20.69
C VAL A 62 -13.70 -27.19 -21.64
N ALA A 63 -14.49 -28.23 -21.42
CA ALA A 63 -15.64 -28.59 -22.28
C ALA A 63 -15.30 -28.67 -23.79
N GLY A 64 -14.07 -29.06 -24.13
CA GLY A 64 -13.61 -29.19 -25.52
C GLY A 64 -13.09 -27.91 -26.17
N THR A 65 -13.08 -26.78 -25.46
CA THR A 65 -12.50 -25.51 -25.91
C THR A 65 -11.16 -25.27 -25.24
N THR A 66 -10.15 -24.86 -26.01
CA THR A 66 -8.83 -24.47 -25.50
C THR A 66 -8.83 -23.00 -25.12
N HIS A 67 -8.28 -22.69 -23.95
CA HIS A 67 -8.16 -21.36 -23.39
C HIS A 67 -6.72 -21.09 -22.95
N GLN A 68 -6.26 -19.85 -23.10
CA GLN A 68 -5.00 -19.40 -22.53
C GLN A 68 -5.10 -19.26 -21.00
N THR A 69 -4.02 -19.57 -20.30
CA THR A 69 -3.92 -19.41 -18.83
C THR A 69 -2.70 -18.60 -18.43
N MET A 70 -2.81 -17.97 -17.26
CA MET A 70 -1.78 -17.24 -16.56
C MET A 70 -1.78 -17.66 -15.09
N ASP A 71 -0.69 -18.25 -14.63
CA ASP A 71 -0.45 -18.54 -13.23
C ASP A 71 0.45 -17.46 -12.64
N ILE A 72 -0.01 -16.84 -11.56
CA ILE A 72 0.72 -15.82 -10.83
C ILE A 72 1.06 -16.40 -9.47
N THR A 73 2.33 -16.73 -9.27
CA THR A 73 2.83 -17.40 -8.06
C THR A 73 3.71 -16.47 -7.26
N ILE A 74 3.47 -16.38 -5.95
CA ILE A 74 4.41 -15.72 -5.06
C ILE A 74 5.55 -16.69 -4.78
N ILE A 75 6.77 -16.36 -5.17
CA ILE A 75 7.94 -17.25 -5.00
C ILE A 75 8.75 -16.92 -3.76
N GLY A 76 8.61 -15.71 -3.22
CA GLY A 76 9.31 -15.31 -1.99
C GLY A 76 9.02 -13.88 -1.55
N GLY A 77 9.62 -13.50 -0.43
CA GLY A 77 9.46 -12.18 0.18
C GLY A 77 8.43 -12.13 1.30
N ASP A 78 7.91 -10.93 1.56
CA ASP A 78 6.97 -10.63 2.62
C ASP A 78 5.57 -11.16 2.31
N ALA A 79 4.90 -11.68 3.33
CA ALA A 79 3.50 -12.09 3.21
C ALA A 79 2.58 -10.87 3.02
N LEU A 80 1.71 -10.94 2.02
CA LEU A 80 0.83 -9.86 1.61
C LEU A 80 -0.56 -10.01 2.24
N LYS A 81 -1.20 -8.90 2.59
CA LYS A 81 -2.61 -8.92 3.01
C LYS A 81 -3.50 -8.80 1.75
N PRO A 82 -4.44 -9.72 1.50
CA PRO A 82 -5.24 -9.73 0.27
C PRO A 82 -5.95 -8.42 -0.03
N LYS A 83 -6.48 -7.75 1.00
CA LYS A 83 -7.17 -6.45 0.88
C LYS A 83 -6.33 -5.30 0.31
N PHE A 84 -5.01 -5.46 0.26
CA PHE A 84 -4.10 -4.48 -0.33
C PHE A 84 -3.56 -4.93 -1.68
N VAL A 85 -3.91 -6.13 -2.15
CA VAL A 85 -3.42 -6.68 -3.41
C VAL A 85 -4.55 -6.65 -4.43
N THR A 86 -4.22 -6.21 -5.63
CA THR A 86 -5.15 -6.20 -6.76
C THR A 86 -4.41 -6.67 -8.00
N VAL A 87 -5.00 -7.60 -8.73
CA VAL A 87 -4.50 -8.00 -10.05
C VAL A 87 -5.31 -7.27 -11.10
N LYS A 88 -4.60 -6.68 -12.05
CA LYS A 88 -5.18 -5.94 -13.16
C LYS A 88 -4.74 -6.55 -14.48
N LEU A 89 -5.62 -6.47 -15.48
CA LEU A 89 -5.32 -6.70 -16.88
C LEU A 89 -5.56 -5.39 -17.63
N ASP A 90 -4.50 -4.79 -18.15
CA ASP A 90 -4.57 -3.52 -18.90
C ASP A 90 -5.35 -2.41 -18.16
N GLY A 91 -5.13 -2.33 -16.84
CA GLY A 91 -5.78 -1.37 -15.96
C GLY A 91 -7.15 -1.79 -15.41
N SER A 92 -7.83 -2.75 -16.03
CA SER A 92 -9.08 -3.33 -15.51
C SER A 92 -8.79 -4.29 -14.35
N VAL A 93 -9.56 -4.22 -13.26
CA VAL A 93 -9.39 -5.12 -12.12
C VAL A 93 -9.95 -6.49 -12.48
N VAL A 94 -9.13 -7.53 -12.32
CA VAL A 94 -9.50 -8.92 -12.61
C VAL A 94 -9.54 -9.77 -11.35
N TRP A 95 -8.87 -9.33 -10.28
CA TRP A 95 -8.94 -9.96 -8.98
C TRP A 95 -8.63 -8.95 -7.87
N ASN A 96 -9.38 -9.01 -6.78
CA ASN A 96 -9.06 -8.46 -5.47
C ASN A 96 -9.70 -9.35 -4.37
N SER A 97 -9.53 -9.02 -3.09
CA SER A 97 -10.06 -9.83 -2.00
C SER A 97 -11.60 -9.88 -1.91
N ASP A 98 -12.27 -8.88 -2.45
CA ASP A 98 -13.73 -8.73 -2.40
C ASP A 98 -14.40 -9.25 -3.69
N GLU A 99 -13.69 -9.14 -4.82
CA GLU A 99 -14.14 -9.52 -6.15
C GLU A 99 -13.06 -10.36 -6.85
N GLN A 100 -13.29 -11.68 -6.88
CA GLN A 100 -12.43 -12.62 -7.60
C GLN A 100 -12.77 -12.60 -9.10
N ALA A 101 -11.88 -13.15 -9.93
CA ALA A 101 -12.09 -13.23 -11.39
C ALA A 101 -13.43 -13.88 -11.74
N GLY A 102 -14.18 -13.24 -12.65
CA GLY A 102 -15.54 -13.63 -13.00
C GLY A 102 -15.93 -13.27 -14.43
N ALA A 103 -17.05 -13.85 -14.90
CA ALA A 103 -17.47 -13.81 -16.31
C ALA A 103 -17.62 -12.40 -16.91
N THR A 104 -17.88 -11.38 -16.08
CA THR A 104 -18.02 -9.98 -16.52
C THR A 104 -16.71 -9.37 -17.04
N THR A 105 -15.56 -9.90 -16.61
CA THR A 105 -14.23 -9.49 -17.10
C THR A 105 -13.73 -10.37 -18.24
N GLY A 106 -14.47 -11.40 -18.63
CA GLY A 106 -14.04 -12.41 -19.61
C GLY A 106 -12.90 -13.28 -19.09
N ILE A 107 -12.73 -13.38 -17.76
CA ILE A 107 -11.65 -14.14 -17.11
C ILE A 107 -12.27 -15.01 -16.02
N ALA A 108 -11.79 -16.23 -15.88
CA ALA A 108 -12.22 -17.17 -14.85
C ALA A 108 -11.03 -17.69 -14.05
N ILE A 109 -11.28 -18.04 -12.79
CA ILE A 109 -10.35 -18.88 -12.02
C ILE A 109 -10.37 -20.29 -12.63
N TYR A 110 -9.20 -20.90 -12.80
CA TYR A 110 -9.10 -22.28 -13.26
C TYR A 110 -8.35 -23.17 -12.27
N ASN A 111 -8.68 -24.46 -12.29
CA ASN A 111 -8.06 -25.48 -11.45
C ASN A 111 -8.06 -25.16 -9.93
N SER A 112 -9.03 -24.35 -9.48
CA SER A 112 -9.14 -23.85 -8.10
C SER A 112 -7.89 -23.12 -7.57
N LYS A 113 -6.99 -22.66 -8.45
CA LYS A 113 -5.81 -21.87 -8.08
C LYS A 113 -6.27 -20.45 -7.75
N THR A 114 -6.47 -20.17 -6.47
CA THR A 114 -6.85 -18.84 -6.00
C THR A 114 -6.01 -18.45 -4.81
N TRP A 115 -5.67 -17.17 -4.72
CA TRP A 115 -5.07 -16.62 -3.52
C TRP A 115 -6.09 -16.54 -2.39
N PRO A 116 -5.65 -16.69 -1.13
CA PRO A 116 -6.53 -16.49 0.01
C PRO A 116 -7.09 -15.06 0.02
N THR A 117 -8.35 -14.90 0.44
CA THR A 117 -9.00 -13.58 0.55
C THR A 117 -9.03 -13.05 1.99
N SER A 118 -8.91 -13.93 2.98
CA SER A 118 -8.99 -13.59 4.41
C SER A 118 -7.68 -13.82 5.20
N SER A 119 -6.85 -14.78 4.77
CA SER A 119 -5.51 -15.01 5.30
C SER A 119 -4.44 -14.32 4.45
N LYS A 120 -3.19 -14.32 4.90
CA LYS A 120 -2.10 -13.71 4.12
C LYS A 120 -1.82 -14.53 2.86
N ILE A 121 -1.41 -13.84 1.80
CA ILE A 121 -0.85 -14.43 0.58
C ILE A 121 0.65 -14.55 0.81
N GLU A 122 1.21 -15.75 0.65
CA GLU A 122 2.61 -16.04 0.96
C GLU A 122 3.28 -16.90 -0.12
N SER A 123 4.57 -17.18 0.07
CA SER A 123 5.34 -17.97 -0.89
C SER A 123 4.69 -19.35 -1.10
N GLY A 124 4.52 -19.73 -2.36
CA GLY A 124 3.83 -20.94 -2.80
C GLY A 124 2.37 -20.73 -3.20
N ASP A 125 1.76 -19.59 -2.85
CA ASP A 125 0.39 -19.29 -3.26
C ASP A 125 0.33 -18.90 -4.75
N THR A 126 -0.52 -19.61 -5.50
CA THR A 126 -0.75 -19.37 -6.94
C THR A 126 -2.18 -18.92 -7.22
N LEU A 127 -2.31 -17.82 -7.94
CA LEU A 127 -3.56 -17.40 -8.59
C LEU A 127 -3.52 -17.85 -10.05
N GLY A 128 -4.44 -18.73 -10.43
CA GLY A 128 -4.57 -19.21 -11.80
C GLY A 128 -5.75 -18.54 -12.50
N LEU A 129 -5.45 -17.76 -13.52
CA LEU A 129 -6.41 -17.07 -14.37
C LEU A 129 -6.48 -17.75 -15.73
N ARG A 130 -7.67 -17.88 -16.27
CA ARG A 130 -7.94 -18.39 -17.61
C ARG A 130 -8.81 -17.39 -18.35
N GLU A 131 -8.52 -17.17 -19.62
CA GLU A 131 -9.45 -16.41 -20.45
C GLU A 131 -10.78 -17.17 -20.65
N ASP A 132 -11.87 -16.44 -20.68
CA ASP A 132 -13.20 -16.95 -21.02
C ASP A 132 -13.77 -16.06 -22.13
N GLY A 133 -13.11 -16.11 -23.29
CA GLY A 133 -13.32 -15.20 -24.41
C GLY A 133 -12.01 -14.87 -25.13
N THR A 134 -11.78 -13.59 -25.41
CA THR A 134 -10.60 -13.09 -26.15
C THR A 134 -9.82 -12.04 -25.34
N THR A 135 -9.69 -12.24 -24.04
CA THR A 135 -9.11 -11.24 -23.12
C THR A 135 -7.59 -11.29 -23.03
N PHE A 136 -6.96 -12.44 -23.34
CA PHE A 136 -5.51 -12.58 -23.24
C PHE A 136 -4.87 -12.29 -24.61
N THR A 137 -4.88 -11.02 -25.00
CA THR A 137 -4.25 -10.55 -26.25
C THR A 137 -2.84 -9.99 -25.99
N SER A 138 -1.98 -9.98 -27.01
CA SER A 138 -0.55 -9.60 -26.89
C SER A 138 -0.28 -8.16 -26.50
N ASP A 139 -1.27 -7.30 -26.66
CA ASP A 139 -1.21 -5.90 -26.24
C ASP A 139 -1.54 -5.72 -24.75
N LYS A 140 -2.07 -6.74 -24.07
CA LYS A 140 -2.51 -6.64 -22.68
C LYS A 140 -1.41 -7.09 -21.73
N THR A 141 -1.39 -6.49 -20.54
CA THR A 141 -0.44 -6.83 -19.49
C THR A 141 -1.16 -7.08 -18.18
N PHE A 142 -0.77 -8.17 -17.51
CA PHE A 142 -1.08 -8.42 -16.12
C PHE A 142 -0.20 -7.56 -15.24
N GLN A 143 -0.79 -7.00 -14.20
CA GLN A 143 -0.08 -6.26 -13.17
C GLN A 143 -0.62 -6.68 -11.82
N VAL A 144 0.28 -7.10 -10.93
CA VAL A 144 -0.02 -7.29 -9.52
C VAL A 144 0.37 -6.01 -8.81
N VAL A 145 -0.62 -5.33 -8.24
CA VAL A 145 -0.45 -4.05 -7.56
C VAL A 145 -0.74 -4.21 -6.09
N TRP A 146 0.19 -3.75 -5.26
CA TRP A 146 -0.06 -3.54 -3.85
C TRP A 146 -0.39 -2.08 -3.57
N ASN A 147 -1.45 -1.82 -2.80
CA ASN A 147 -1.88 -0.48 -2.42
C ASN A 147 -2.56 -0.50 -1.05
N ASN A 148 -2.11 0.36 -0.13
CA ASN A 148 -2.68 0.49 1.22
C ASN A 148 -3.42 1.82 1.47
N GLY A 149 -3.71 2.57 0.41
CA GLY A 149 -4.31 3.90 0.42
C GLY A 149 -3.30 5.06 0.53
N GLN A 150 -2.08 4.82 1.02
CA GLN A 150 -1.04 5.83 1.15
C GLN A 150 0.12 5.62 0.17
N LYS A 151 0.49 4.36 -0.07
CA LYS A 151 1.54 3.95 -1.00
C LYS A 151 0.99 2.92 -1.98
N SER A 152 1.54 2.91 -3.18
CA SER A 152 1.21 1.95 -4.23
C SER A 152 2.49 1.46 -4.90
N GLN A 153 2.58 0.16 -5.19
CA GLN A 153 3.69 -0.44 -5.92
C GLN A 153 3.19 -1.55 -6.83
N VAL A 154 3.77 -1.66 -8.03
CA VAL A 154 3.63 -2.84 -8.88
C VAL A 154 4.62 -3.89 -8.38
N LEU A 155 4.11 -5.02 -7.89
CA LEU A 155 4.91 -6.13 -7.37
C LEU A 155 5.41 -7.04 -8.50
N GLY A 156 4.66 -7.12 -9.59
CA GLY A 156 5.03 -7.90 -10.78
C GLY A 156 4.17 -7.53 -11.97
N SER A 157 4.70 -7.73 -13.17
CA SER A 157 3.96 -7.56 -14.42
C SER A 157 4.34 -8.64 -15.43
N ALA A 158 3.38 -9.01 -16.28
CA ALA A 158 3.56 -10.00 -17.33
C ALA A 158 2.71 -9.65 -18.55
N ALA A 159 3.20 -9.94 -19.76
CA ALA A 159 2.37 -9.84 -20.96
C ALA A 159 1.30 -10.94 -20.96
N ALA A 160 0.13 -10.65 -21.54
CA ALA A 160 -0.98 -11.59 -21.57
C ALA A 160 -0.90 -12.62 -22.73
N ASN A 161 -0.06 -12.40 -23.75
CA ASN A 161 0.21 -13.35 -24.84
C ASN A 161 1.70 -13.61 -25.06
#